data_AF-A0A3M1R043-F1
#
_entry.id   AF-A0A3M1R043-F1
#
_cell.length_a   1.000
_cell.length_b   1.000
_cell.length_c   1.000
_cell.angle_alpha   90.00
_cell.angle_beta   90.00
_cell.angle_gamma   90.00
#
_symmetry.space_group_name_H-M   'P 1'
#
loop_
_entity.id
_entity.type
_entity.pdbx_description
1 polymer ?
#
loop_
_entity_poly.entity_id
_entity_poly.type
_entity_poly.pdbx_seq_one_letter_code
_entity_poly.pdbx_strand_id
1 'polypeptide(L)'
;APGKIIGTIFLREPLGFEEEILVRTREGTQVKVISASENTFLEGDEVGLEFDRKDLYLFHPESLRTLCYGIDSNTSEKRTTSA
;
A
#
# COMPACT_ATOMS: atom_id res chain seq x y z
N ALA A 1 -3.73 -14.34 -2.70
CA ALA A 1 -2.78 -13.80 -3.69
C ALA A 1 -1.70 -13.03 -2.94
N PRO A 2 -0.41 -13.18 -3.27
CA PRO A 2 0.62 -12.33 -2.65
C PRO A 2 0.33 -10.86 -3.01
N GLY A 3 0.32 -9.96 -2.01
CA GLY A 3 0.10 -8.51 -2.23
C GLY A 3 -1.24 -7.93 -1.72
N LYS A 4 -1.84 -8.53 -0.68
CA LYS A 4 -3.06 -8.02 -0.05
C LYS A 4 -2.85 -7.79 1.44
N ILE A 5 -3.20 -6.61 1.93
CA ILE A 5 -3.23 -6.30 3.37
C ILE A 5 -4.70 -6.30 3.83
N ILE A 6 -5.01 -7.05 4.89
CA ILE A 6 -6.37 -7.10 5.45
C ILE A 6 -6.47 -6.14 6.62
N GLY A 7 -7.56 -5.37 6.68
CA GLY A 7 -7.82 -4.47 7.79
C GLY A 7 -9.28 -4.10 7.93
N THR A 8 -9.60 -3.36 8.99
CA THR A 8 -10.95 -2.90 9.31
C THR A 8 -11.04 -1.39 9.12
N ILE A 9 -12.08 -0.92 8.43
CA ILE A 9 -12.36 0.51 8.32
C ILE A 9 -12.79 1.03 9.69
N PHE A 10 -12.15 2.11 10.16
CA PHE A 10 -12.50 2.69 11.46
C PHE A 10 -12.87 4.17 11.40
N LEU A 11 -12.63 4.84 10.27
CA LEU A 11 -13.06 6.22 10.04
C LEU A 11 -13.20 6.48 8.54
N ARG A 12 -14.21 7.25 8.18
CA ARG A 12 -14.41 7.80 6.83
C ARG A 12 -14.61 9.30 6.89
N GLU A 13 -13.93 10.02 6.00
CA GLU A 13 -14.05 11.46 5.88
C GLU A 13 -14.26 11.88 4.41
N PRO A 14 -15.18 12.80 4.11
CA PRO A 14 -15.37 13.30 2.76
C PRO A 14 -14.15 14.12 2.31
N LEU A 15 -13.70 13.89 1.07
CA LEU A 15 -12.58 14.59 0.43
C LEU A 15 -12.98 15.06 -0.98
N GLY A 16 -13.74 16.16 -1.06
CA GLY A 16 -14.23 16.68 -2.34
C GLY A 16 -15.19 15.70 -3.02
N PHE A 17 -14.78 15.13 -4.16
CA PHE A 17 -15.53 14.08 -4.87
C PHE A 17 -15.09 12.66 -4.47
N GLU A 18 -14.13 12.55 -3.57
CA GLU A 18 -13.58 11.31 -3.06
C GLU A 18 -13.87 11.18 -1.57
N GLU A 19 -13.42 10.08 -0.98
CA GLU A 19 -13.44 9.85 0.45
C GLU A 19 -12.05 9.39 0.90
N GLU A 20 -11.63 9.93 2.04
CA GLU A 20 -10.51 9.42 2.81
C GLU A 20 -11.03 8.30 3.72
N ILE A 21 -10.54 7.08 3.50
CA ILE A 21 -10.89 5.90 4.29
C ILE A 21 -9.67 5.49 5.12
N LEU A 22 -9.83 5.46 6.44
CA LEU A 22 -8.80 4.98 7.35
C LEU A 22 -9.05 3.53 7.74
N VAL A 23 -8.05 2.69 7.45
CA VAL A 23 -8.09 1.25 7.66
C VAL A 23 -7.05 0.87 8.71
N ARG A 24 -7.45 0.09 9.72
CA ARG A 24 -6.53 -0.49 10.70
C ARG A 24 -6.26 -1.95 10.33
N THR A 25 -5.01 -2.26 10.05
CA THR A 25 -4.54 -3.63 9.80
C THR A 25 -4.61 -4.49 11.07
N ARG A 26 -4.51 -5.81 10.92
CA ARG A 26 -4.52 -6.75 12.06
C ARG A 26 -3.34 -6.53 13.00
N GLU A 27 -2.23 -6.03 12.46
CA GLU A 27 -1.01 -5.71 13.20
C GLU A 27 -1.08 -4.33 13.89
N GLY A 28 -2.17 -3.58 13.69
CA GLY A 28 -2.40 -2.28 14.30
C GLY A 28 -1.87 -1.08 13.49
N THR A 29 -1.21 -1.32 12.37
CA THR A 29 -0.83 -0.25 11.43
C THR A 29 -2.08 0.42 10.88
N GLN A 30 -2.09 1.76 10.86
CA GLN A 30 -3.14 2.55 10.25
C GLN A 30 -2.71 2.96 8.85
N VAL A 31 -3.57 2.67 7.88
CA VAL A 31 -3.35 2.96 6.47
C VAL A 31 -4.47 3.87 6.00
N LYS A 32 -4.10 4.93 5.30
CA LYS A 32 -5.02 5.83 4.64
C LYS A 32 -5.16 5.43 3.18
N VAL A 33 -6.39 5.36 2.71
CA VAL A 33 -6.74 5.04 1.32
C VAL A 33 -7.71 6.08 0.79
N ILE A 34 -7.51 6.51 -0.45
CA ILE A 34 -8.47 7.37 -1.14
C ILE A 34 -9.36 6.50 -2.02
N SER A 35 -10.66 6.70 -1.90
CA SER A 35 -11.69 5.97 -2.63
C SER A 35 -12.62 6.93 -3.35
N ALA A 36 -13.16 6.52 -4.49
CA ALA A 36 -14.33 7.20 -5.06
C ALA A 36 -15.48 7.17 -4.05
N SER A 37 -16.22 8.28 -3.96
CA SER A 37 -17.35 8.45 -3.03
C SER A 37 -18.58 7.57 -3.37
N GLU A 38 -18.56 6.92 -4.53
CA GLU A 38 -19.60 6.00 -4.99
C GLU A 38 -19.51 4.61 -4.33
N ASN A 39 -18.38 4.31 -3.66
CA ASN A 39 -18.15 3.02 -3.03
C ASN A 39 -18.92 2.88 -1.71
N THR A 40 -19.51 1.71 -1.46
CA THR A 40 -20.44 1.49 -0.33
C THR A 40 -19.76 1.00 0.95
N PHE A 41 -18.48 1.30 1.16
CA PHE A 41 -17.74 0.84 2.34
C PHE A 41 -18.25 1.50 3.63
N LEU A 42 -18.40 0.73 4.71
CA LEU A 42 -18.86 1.22 6.01
C LEU A 42 -17.78 1.10 7.09
N GLU A 43 -17.87 1.94 8.11
CA GLU A 43 -17.06 1.75 9.31
C GLU A 43 -17.39 0.40 9.96
N GLY A 44 -16.36 -0.35 10.35
CA GLY A 44 -16.46 -1.72 10.85
C GLY A 44 -16.28 -2.80 9.79
N ASP A 45 -16.32 -2.47 8.50
CA ASP A 45 -16.12 -3.45 7.43
C ASP A 45 -14.68 -3.99 7.42
N GLU A 46 -14.54 -5.32 7.26
CA GLU A 46 -13.25 -5.93 6.92
C GLU A 46 -13.02 -5.78 5.41
N VAL A 47 -11.94 -5.10 5.05
CA VAL A 47 -11.56 -4.82 3.67
C VAL A 47 -10.17 -5.33 3.36
N GLY A 48 -9.96 -5.50 2.07
CA GLY A 48 -8.71 -5.94 1.52
C GLY A 48 -8.04 -4.85 0.72
N LEU A 49 -6.90 -4.36 1.19
CA LEU A 49 -6.08 -3.38 0.48
C LEU A 49 -5.24 -4.10 -0.57
N GLU A 50 -5.59 -3.86 -1.83
CA GLU A 50 -4.87 -4.38 -2.99
C GLU A 50 -3.98 -3.27 -3.55
N PHE A 51 -2.76 -3.63 -3.94
CA PHE A 51 -1.78 -2.69 -4.46
C PHE A 51 -0.92 -3.37 -5.52
N ASP A 52 -0.50 -2.59 -6.51
CA ASP A 52 0.48 -3.02 -7.48
C ASP A 52 1.88 -2.94 -6.86
N ARG A 53 2.68 -3.98 -7.06
CA ARG A 53 4.05 -4.04 -6.51
C ARG A 53 4.94 -2.93 -7.07
N LYS A 54 4.66 -2.44 -8.28
CA LYS A 54 5.40 -1.33 -8.90
C LYS A 54 5.21 -0.01 -8.15
N ASP A 55 4.13 0.13 -7.39
CA ASP A 55 3.79 1.34 -6.64
C ASP A 55 4.31 1.27 -5.18
N LEU A 56 5.03 0.21 -4.82
CA LEU A 56 5.60 0.02 -3.50
C LEU A 56 7.01 0.60 -3.39
N TYR A 57 7.27 1.17 -2.23
CA TYR A 57 8.57 1.74 -1.86
C TYR A 57 9.07 1.03 -0.60
N LEU A 58 10.32 0.59 -0.62
CA LEU A 58 10.96 -0.02 0.55
C LEU A 58 11.91 0.96 1.19
N PHE A 59 11.87 1.08 2.51
CA PHE A 59 12.72 1.96 3.29
C PHE A 59 13.52 1.14 4.30
N HIS A 60 14.76 1.56 4.57
CA HIS A 60 15.53 1.00 5.67
C HIS A 60 14.89 1.44 7.00
N PRO A 61 14.60 0.54 7.95
CA PRO A 61 13.82 0.85 9.14
C PRO A 61 14.47 1.91 10.04
N GLU A 62 15.81 1.91 10.13
CA GLU A 62 16.54 2.87 10.97
C GLU A 62 16.90 4.17 10.25
N SER A 63 17.58 4.09 9.09
CA SER A 63 18.05 5.29 8.37
C SER A 63 16.97 6.00 7.57
N LEU A 64 15.79 5.38 7.39
CA LEU A 64 14.66 5.86 6.59
C LEU A 64 15.00 6.12 5.11
N ARG A 65 16.18 5.69 4.65
CA ARG A 65 16.58 5.80 3.25
C ARG A 65 15.79 4.81 2.41
N THR A 66 15.37 5.25 1.23
CA THR A 66 14.74 4.37 0.25
C THR A 66 15.74 3.33 -0.24
N LEU A 67 15.37 2.05 -0.11
CA LEU A 67 16.13 0.90 -0.59
C LEU A 67 15.73 0.50 -2.01
N CYS A 68 14.43 0.60 -2.34
CA CYS A 68 13.88 0.17 -3.61
C CYS A 68 12.63 0.99 -3.96
N TYR A 69 12.50 1.31 -5.25
CA TYR A 69 11.33 1.93 -5.87
C TYR A 69 10.71 0.90 -6.81
N GLY A 70 9.43 0.57 -6.64
CA GLY A 70 8.73 -0.43 -7.43
C GLY A 70 9.33 -1.82 -7.26
N ILE A 71 8.69 -2.65 -6.44
CA ILE A 71 9.16 -4.01 -6.12
C ILE A 71 8.78 -4.96 -7.26
N ASP A 72 9.24 -4.66 -8.47
CA ASP A 72 9.19 -5.54 -9.62
C ASP A 72 10.53 -5.48 -10.36
N SER A 73 11.53 -6.14 -9.77
CA SER A 73 12.84 -6.31 -10.40
C SER A 73 12.92 -7.76 -10.88
N ASN A 74 12.64 -7.97 -12.15
CA ASN A 74 13.28 -9.07 -12.86
C ASN A 74 14.77 -8.71 -12.98
N THR A 75 15.52 -8.93 -11.91
CA THR A 75 16.97 -8.85 -11.87
C THR A 75 17.53 -10.02 -12.70
N SER A 76 17.73 -9.78 -13.99
CA SER A 76 18.79 -10.46 -14.73
C SER A 76 19.95 -9.48 -14.88
N GLU A 77 20.83 -9.48 -13.89
CA GLU A 77 22.16 -8.90 -14.03
C GLU A 77 22.86 -9.53 -15.26
N LYS A 78 23.18 -8.73 -16.28
CA LYS A 78 24.37 -9.01 -17.08
C LYS A 78 25.49 -8.13 -16.54
N ARG A 79 26.23 -8.67 -15.56
CA ARG A 79 27.61 -8.22 -15.31
C ARG A 79 28.45 -8.57 -16.53
N THR A 80 28.60 -7.64 -17.46
CA THR A 80 29.74 -7.66 -18.38
C THR A 80 30.96 -7.15 -17.63
N THR A 81 31.75 -8.06 -17.07
CA THR A 81 33.17 -7.83 -16.85
C THR A 81 33.86 -7.97 -18.20
N SER A 82 34.40 -6.89 -18.74
CA SER A 82 35.44 -6.96 -19.76
C SER A 82 36.77 -6.58 -19.13
N ALA A 83 37.74 -7.48 -19.31
CA ALA A 83 39.16 -7.33 -18.98
C ALA A 83 39.87 -6.38 -19.95
#